data_AF-A0A971BA61-F1
#
_entry.id   AF-A0A971BA61-F1
#
_cell.length_a   1.000
_cell.length_b   1.000
_cell.length_c   1.000
_cell.angle_alpha   90.00
_cell.angle_beta   90.00
_cell.angle_gamma   90.00
#
_symmetry.space_group_name_H-M   'P 1'
#
loop_
_entity.id
_entity.type
_entity.pdbx_description
1 polymer ?
#
loop_
_entity_poly.entity_id
_entity_poly.type
_entity_poly.pdbx_seq_one_letter_code
_entity_poly.pdbx_strand_id
1 'polypeptide(L)'
;MAEKKEKNNNGILSIFTKEYKYEGIILLALSLIALVLGTMVLIGETSQGASGLVINKDIFLIGDYPKAFAWILIILGAVSLVLAAWPFYKPSISEIKRVSWPNRGTLLKNTATVFAFILVLSIFFIFSDWIFGYVVELFGWLSNKL
;
A
#
# COMPACT_ATOMS: atom_id res chain seq x y z
N MET A 1 -35.61 11.23 -42.04
CA MET A 1 -34.14 11.18 -42.19
C MET A 1 -33.58 11.52 -40.81
N ALA A 2 -33.30 10.57 -39.90
CA ALA A 2 -32.13 9.69 -39.86
C ALA A 2 -30.84 10.50 -40.11
N GLU A 3 -29.79 10.52 -39.29
CA GLU A 3 -29.41 9.92 -38.01
C GLU A 3 -28.09 10.63 -37.63
N LYS A 4 -27.80 10.89 -36.35
CA LYS A 4 -26.42 10.83 -35.85
C LYS A 4 -26.39 10.72 -34.33
N LYS A 5 -26.33 9.46 -33.90
CA LYS A 5 -25.77 9.03 -32.62
C LYS A 5 -24.28 9.36 -32.57
N GLU A 6 -23.78 9.37 -31.33
CA GLU A 6 -22.39 9.33 -30.86
C GLU A 6 -21.81 10.64 -30.29
N LYS A 7 -21.81 10.72 -28.95
CA LYS A 7 -20.55 10.44 -28.26
C LYS A 7 -20.81 9.85 -26.87
N ASN A 8 -20.62 8.54 -26.81
CA ASN A 8 -20.45 7.75 -25.61
C ASN A 8 -19.19 8.24 -24.88
N ASN A 9 -19.28 9.37 -24.18
CA ASN A 9 -18.23 9.79 -23.26
C ASN A 9 -18.40 8.91 -22.01
N ASN A 10 -17.60 7.85 -21.94
CA ASN A 10 -17.54 6.87 -20.86
C ASN A 10 -17.91 7.52 -19.52
N GLY A 11 -18.99 7.08 -18.86
CA GLY A 11 -19.43 7.66 -17.57
C GLY A 11 -18.32 7.68 -16.50
N ILE A 12 -17.32 6.83 -16.66
CA ILE A 12 -16.07 6.81 -15.88
C ILE A 12 -15.28 8.13 -16.04
N LEU A 13 -15.10 8.61 -17.28
CA LEU A 13 -14.39 9.85 -17.57
C LEU A 13 -15.11 11.08 -16.99
N SER A 14 -16.44 11.10 -17.01
CA SER A 14 -17.21 12.20 -16.42
C SER A 14 -17.22 12.19 -14.89
N ILE A 15 -17.08 11.02 -14.25
CA ILE A 15 -16.90 10.90 -12.80
C ILE A 15 -15.50 11.40 -12.39
N PHE A 16 -14.44 10.99 -13.10
CA PHE A 16 -13.08 11.45 -12.81
C PHE A 16 -12.89 12.96 -13.00
N THR A 17 -13.49 13.55 -14.03
CA THR A 17 -13.32 14.97 -14.35
C THR A 17 -14.20 15.92 -13.55
N LYS A 18 -15.27 15.41 -12.92
CA LYS A 18 -16.21 16.23 -12.14
C LYS A 18 -15.91 16.21 -10.64
N GLU A 19 -15.29 15.15 -10.13
CA GLU A 19 -14.90 15.04 -8.71
C GLU A 19 -13.43 15.38 -8.44
N TYR A 20 -12.53 15.11 -9.39
CA TYR A 20 -11.09 15.38 -9.22
C TYR A 20 -10.63 16.42 -10.23
N LYS A 21 -10.54 17.67 -9.75
CA LYS A 21 -9.99 18.78 -10.54
C LYS A 21 -8.62 18.36 -11.06
N TYR A 22 -8.38 18.49 -12.37
CA TYR A 22 -7.12 18.11 -13.03
C TYR A 22 -5.85 18.64 -12.31
N GLU A 23 -6.00 19.76 -11.60
CA GLU A 23 -5.02 20.33 -10.68
C GLU A 23 -4.47 19.32 -9.66
N GLY A 24 -5.30 18.47 -9.06
CA GLY A 24 -4.86 17.48 -8.07
C GLY A 24 -3.99 16.38 -8.66
N ILE A 25 -4.31 15.91 -9.87
CA ILE A 25 -3.53 14.88 -10.57
C ILE A 25 -2.18 15.45 -11.02
N ILE A 26 -2.18 16.68 -11.53
CA ILE A 26 -0.95 17.39 -11.90
C ILE A 26 -0.08 17.62 -10.66
N LEU A 27 -0.67 18.04 -9.55
CA LEU A 27 0.05 18.26 -8.29
C LEU A 27 0.61 16.95 -7.73
N LEU A 28 -0.10 15.84 -7.86
CA LEU A 28 0.40 14.50 -7.52
C LEU A 28 1.64 14.15 -8.35
N ALA A 29 1.55 14.29 -9.68
CA ALA A 29 2.69 14.00 -10.57
C ALA A 29 3.91 14.89 -10.25
N LEU A 30 3.69 16.21 -10.08
CA LEU A 30 4.74 17.15 -9.71
C LEU A 30 5.35 16.83 -8.34
N SER A 31 4.52 16.42 -7.37
CA SER A 31 4.99 16.06 -6.02
C SER A 31 5.90 14.82 -6.03
N LEU A 32 5.57 13.83 -6.87
CA LEU A 32 6.40 12.64 -7.05
C LEU A 32 7.73 12.99 -7.72
N ILE A 33 7.71 13.80 -8.77
CA ILE A 33 8.92 14.27 -9.45
C ILE A 33 9.79 15.06 -8.47
N ALA A 34 9.22 15.98 -7.70
CA ALA A 34 9.93 16.73 -6.69
C ALA A 34 10.57 15.81 -5.64
N LEU A 35 9.82 14.85 -5.08
CA LEU A 35 10.36 13.90 -4.11
C LEU A 35 11.53 13.08 -4.67
N VAL A 36 11.41 12.58 -5.90
CA VAL A 36 12.46 11.81 -6.57
C VAL A 36 13.70 12.67 -6.82
N LEU A 37 13.54 13.89 -7.34
CA LEU A 37 14.66 14.80 -7.59
C LEU A 37 15.34 15.21 -6.28
N GLY A 38 14.57 15.55 -5.25
CA GLY A 38 15.10 15.96 -3.95
C GLY A 38 15.88 14.83 -3.27
N THR A 39 15.37 13.60 -3.32
CA THR A 39 16.09 12.43 -2.80
C THR A 39 17.32 12.09 -3.62
N MET A 40 17.27 12.19 -4.96
CA MET A 40 18.44 11.99 -5.81
C MET A 40 19.55 13.01 -5.55
N VAL A 41 19.21 14.28 -5.31
CA VAL A 41 20.17 15.31 -4.92
C VAL A 41 20.77 15.00 -3.55
N LEU A 42 19.94 14.62 -2.58
CA LEU A 42 20.41 14.28 -1.23
C LEU A 42 21.40 13.09 -1.25
N ILE A 43 21.12 12.08 -2.06
CA ILE A 43 21.99 10.91 -2.27
C ILE A 43 23.30 11.33 -2.95
N GLY A 44 23.23 12.18 -3.97
CA GLY A 44 24.40 12.75 -4.67
C GLY A 44 25.38 13.43 -3.73
N GLU A 45 24.87 14.31 -2.86
CA GLU A 45 25.69 15.04 -1.90
C GLU A 45 26.17 14.19 -0.72
N THR A 46 25.43 13.15 -0.35
CA THR A 46 25.84 12.24 0.73
C THR A 46 26.89 11.23 0.26
N SER A 47 26.82 10.83 -1.01
CA SER A 47 27.69 9.83 -1.62
C SER A 47 28.90 10.43 -2.34
N GLN A 48 29.18 11.72 -2.14
CA GLN A 48 30.28 12.47 -2.80
C GLN A 48 30.27 12.33 -4.34
N GLY A 49 29.08 12.24 -4.93
CA GLY A 49 28.90 12.09 -6.38
C GLY A 49 29.08 10.67 -6.94
N ALA A 50 29.27 9.64 -6.11
CA ALA A 50 29.34 8.25 -6.58
C ALA A 50 27.98 7.71 -7.08
N SER A 51 26.87 8.30 -6.63
CA SER A 51 25.51 7.91 -7.01
C SER A 51 24.57 9.09 -6.75
N GLY A 52 23.59 9.33 -7.63
CA GLY A 52 22.63 10.42 -7.49
C GLY A 52 22.96 11.66 -8.34
N LEU A 53 22.36 12.80 -8.01
CA LEU A 53 22.54 14.07 -8.72
C LEU A 53 23.41 15.02 -7.90
N VAL A 54 24.48 15.56 -8.48
CA VAL A 54 25.35 16.55 -7.84
C VAL A 54 25.03 17.93 -8.38
N ILE A 55 24.97 18.92 -7.51
CA ILE A 55 24.67 20.30 -7.90
C ILE A 55 25.98 21.04 -8.19
N ASN A 56 26.02 21.79 -9.30
CA ASN A 56 27.17 22.63 -9.60
C ASN A 56 27.29 23.75 -8.55
N LYS A 57 28.49 23.92 -7.99
CA LYS A 57 28.84 24.94 -7.00
C LYS A 57 28.70 26.38 -7.51
N ASP A 58 28.76 26.58 -8.83
CA ASP A 58 28.63 27.91 -9.45
C ASP A 58 27.18 28.45 -9.43
N ILE A 59 26.22 27.63 -9.00
CA ILE A 59 24.81 28.01 -8.95
C ILE A 59 24.55 28.81 -7.66
N PHE A 60 24.13 30.06 -7.82
CA PHE A 60 23.78 30.97 -6.73
C PHE A 60 22.81 30.32 -5.72
N LEU A 61 23.14 30.39 -4.42
CA LEU A 61 22.42 29.84 -3.25
C LEU A 61 22.35 28.30 -3.16
N ILE A 62 22.13 27.62 -4.28
CA ILE A 62 21.94 26.17 -4.31
C ILE A 62 23.30 25.45 -4.22
N GLY A 63 24.33 25.99 -4.89
CA GLY A 63 25.68 25.44 -4.89
C GLY A 63 26.37 25.49 -3.52
N ASP A 64 26.05 26.50 -2.71
CA ASP A 64 26.58 26.65 -1.34
C ASP A 64 25.88 25.73 -0.33
N TYR A 65 24.58 25.44 -0.55
CA TYR A 65 23.75 24.68 0.37
C TYR A 65 22.91 23.58 -0.31
N PRO A 66 23.53 22.63 -1.04
CA PRO A 66 22.79 21.66 -1.84
C PRO A 66 21.98 20.68 -0.98
N LYS A 67 22.45 20.35 0.23
CA LYS A 67 21.70 19.54 1.21
C LYS A 67 20.44 20.24 1.72
N ALA A 68 20.50 21.55 1.97
CA ALA A 68 19.34 22.31 2.44
C ALA A 68 18.29 22.42 1.33
N PHE A 69 18.72 22.68 0.09
CA PHE A 69 17.85 22.67 -1.08
C PHE A 69 17.14 21.32 -1.26
N ALA A 70 17.87 20.20 -1.15
CA ALA A 70 17.29 18.87 -1.25
C ALA A 70 16.19 18.63 -0.21
N TRP A 71 16.43 18.99 1.05
CA TRP A 71 15.43 18.85 2.12
C TRP A 71 14.21 19.74 1.91
N ILE A 72 14.39 20.99 1.48
CA ILE A 72 13.27 21.88 1.16
C ILE A 72 12.42 21.28 0.05
N LEU A 73 13.05 20.73 -0.99
CA LEU A 73 12.36 20.14 -2.13
C LEU A 73 11.63 18.83 -1.76
N ILE A 74 12.21 18.00 -0.88
CA ILE A 74 11.57 16.81 -0.31
C ILE A 74 10.36 17.20 0.55
N ILE A 75 10.49 18.20 1.43
CA ILE A 75 9.41 18.65 2.30
C ILE A 75 8.26 19.21 1.48
N LEU A 76 8.56 20.07 0.51
CA LEU A 76 7.55 20.62 -0.41
C LEU A 76 6.87 19.49 -1.20
N GLY A 77 7.63 18.56 -1.75
CA GLY A 77 7.10 17.38 -2.44
C GLY A 77 6.19 16.53 -1.54
N ALA A 78 6.60 16.27 -0.30
CA ALA A 78 5.80 15.52 0.67
C ALA A 78 4.49 16.23 1.03
N VAL A 79 4.54 17.55 1.31
CA VAL A 79 3.36 18.36 1.62
C VAL A 79 2.42 18.39 0.41
N SER A 80 2.94 18.60 -0.79
CA SER A 80 2.16 18.56 -2.03
C SER A 80 1.52 17.19 -2.24
N LEU A 81 2.24 16.10 -2.00
CA LEU A 81 1.70 14.75 -2.14
C LEU A 81 0.52 14.51 -1.19
N VAL A 82 0.66 14.93 0.08
CA VAL A 82 -0.43 14.84 1.07
C VAL A 82 -1.64 15.65 0.60
N LEU A 83 -1.45 16.89 0.13
CA LEU A 83 -2.53 17.74 -0.35
C LEU A 83 -3.22 17.18 -1.60
N ALA A 84 -2.48 16.60 -2.53
CA ALA A 84 -3.03 15.94 -3.72
C ALA A 84 -3.80 14.66 -3.37
N ALA A 85 -3.30 13.89 -2.40
CA ALA A 85 -3.90 12.63 -1.97
C ALA A 85 -5.13 12.84 -1.06
N TRP A 86 -5.18 13.92 -0.29
CA TRP A 86 -6.23 14.18 0.71
C TRP A 86 -7.67 14.10 0.18
N PRO A 87 -8.02 14.67 -1.00
CA PRO A 87 -9.36 14.58 -1.57
C PRO A 87 -9.82 13.14 -1.83
N PHE A 88 -8.90 12.22 -2.12
CA PHE A 88 -9.22 10.81 -2.35
C PHE A 88 -9.55 10.07 -1.05
N TYR A 89 -8.83 10.36 0.03
CA TYR A 89 -9.03 9.70 1.32
C TYR A 89 -10.15 10.32 2.16
N LYS A 90 -10.40 11.63 2.03
CA LYS A 90 -11.46 12.34 2.77
C LYS A 90 -12.85 11.66 2.67
N PRO A 91 -13.37 11.27 1.49
CA PRO A 91 -14.65 10.56 1.40
C PRO A 91 -14.58 9.17 2.04
N SER A 92 -13.50 8.41 1.85
CA SER A 92 -13.32 7.09 2.47
C SER A 92 -13.32 7.14 4.00
N ILE A 93 -12.70 8.16 4.61
CA ILE A 93 -12.73 8.36 6.07
C ILE A 93 -14.17 8.67 6.55
N SER A 94 -14.93 9.44 5.77
CA SER A 94 -16.35 9.70 6.06
C SER A 94 -17.18 8.41 6.00
N GLU A 95 -16.91 7.53 5.04
CA GLU A 95 -17.60 6.24 4.91
C GLU A 95 -17.21 5.26 6.02
N ILE A 96 -15.94 5.22 6.42
CA ILE A 96 -15.45 4.39 7.55
C ILE A 96 -16.22 4.69 8.84
N LYS A 97 -16.61 5.96 9.06
CA LYS A 97 -17.42 6.36 10.23
C LYS A 97 -18.86 5.86 10.16
N ARG A 98 -19.36 5.53 8.96
CA ARG A 98 -20.71 4.97 8.75
C ARG A 98 -20.72 3.45 8.90
N VAL A 99 -19.55 2.81 8.91
CA VAL A 99 -19.45 1.37 9.15
C VAL A 99 -19.86 1.07 10.59
N SER A 100 -20.82 0.17 10.76
CA SER A 100 -21.23 -0.38 12.05
C SER A 100 -20.17 -1.36 12.56
N TRP A 101 -19.16 -0.81 13.24
CA TRP A 101 -18.10 -1.63 13.82
C TRP A 101 -18.65 -2.63 14.85
N PRO A 102 -18.14 -3.88 14.88
CA PRO A 102 -18.63 -4.86 15.83
C PRO A 102 -18.36 -4.40 17.27
N ASN A 103 -19.32 -4.63 18.16
CA ASN A 103 -19.13 -4.35 19.58
C ASN A 103 -18.02 -5.26 20.16
N ARG A 104 -17.32 -4.80 21.19
CA ARG A 104 -16.23 -5.54 21.87
C ARG A 104 -16.67 -6.95 22.29
N GLY A 105 -17.91 -7.12 22.73
CA GLY A 105 -18.48 -8.44 23.05
C GLY A 105 -18.59 -9.37 21.83
N THR A 106 -19.05 -8.85 20.69
CA THR A 106 -19.14 -9.61 19.44
C THR A 106 -17.76 -9.98 18.91
N LEU A 107 -16.79 -9.06 19.01
CA LEU A 107 -15.40 -9.33 18.64
C LEU A 107 -14.80 -10.48 19.46
N LEU A 108 -14.97 -10.45 20.78
CA LEU A 108 -14.48 -11.51 21.66
C LEU A 108 -15.17 -12.85 21.39
N LYS A 109 -16.49 -12.86 21.19
CA LYS A 109 -17.24 -14.07 20.86
C LYS A 109 -16.74 -14.68 19.54
N ASN A 110 -16.63 -13.88 18.49
CA ASN A 110 -16.16 -14.36 17.18
C ASN A 110 -14.71 -14.87 17.27
N THR A 111 -13.83 -14.15 17.96
CA THR A 111 -12.44 -14.55 18.17
C THR A 111 -12.35 -15.87 18.94
N ALA A 112 -13.13 -16.02 20.01
CA ALA A 112 -13.19 -17.24 20.80
C ALA A 112 -13.74 -18.42 19.99
N THR A 113 -14.76 -18.20 19.14
CA THR A 113 -15.29 -19.23 18.25
C THR A 113 -14.25 -19.71 17.25
N VAL A 114 -13.52 -18.79 16.60
CA VAL A 114 -12.45 -19.16 15.67
C VAL A 114 -11.32 -19.89 16.40
N PHE A 115 -10.93 -19.41 17.58
CA PHE A 115 -9.90 -20.04 18.38
C PHE A 115 -10.29 -21.46 18.83
N ALA A 116 -11.52 -21.65 19.28
CA ALA A 116 -12.05 -22.96 19.64
C ALA A 116 -12.07 -23.91 18.45
N PHE A 117 -12.45 -23.43 17.26
CA PHE A 117 -12.44 -24.20 16.03
C PHE A 117 -11.03 -24.65 15.64
N ILE A 118 -10.04 -23.75 15.71
CA ILE A 118 -8.63 -24.06 15.47
C ILE A 118 -8.13 -25.11 16.46
N LEU A 119 -8.51 -25.00 17.73
CA LEU A 119 -8.10 -25.94 18.77
C LEU A 119 -8.68 -27.35 18.50
N VAL A 120 -9.96 -27.44 18.15
CA VAL A 120 -10.60 -28.71 17.76
C VAL A 120 -9.90 -29.33 16.55
N LEU A 121 -9.63 -28.55 15.50
CA LEU A 121 -8.90 -29.04 14.33
C LEU A 121 -7.47 -29.49 14.67
N SER A 122 -6.78 -28.76 15.55
CA SER A 122 -5.43 -29.11 15.98
C SER A 122 -5.41 -30.44 16.71
N ILE A 123 -6.35 -30.67 17.63
CA ILE A 123 -6.49 -31.96 18.31
C ILE A 123 -6.82 -33.08 17.31
N PHE A 124 -7.73 -32.83 16.38
CA PHE A 124 -8.09 -33.78 15.35
C PHE A 124 -6.89 -34.19 14.49
N PHE A 125 -6.04 -33.24 14.09
CA PHE A 125 -4.83 -33.55 13.32
C PHE A 125 -3.81 -34.35 14.14
N ILE A 126 -3.54 -33.96 15.39
CA ILE A 126 -2.64 -34.72 16.28
C ILE A 126 -3.13 -36.17 16.44
N PHE A 127 -4.43 -36.34 16.65
CA PHE A 127 -5.03 -37.66 16.83
C PHE A 127 -4.98 -38.48 15.53
N SER A 128 -5.25 -37.85 14.39
CA SER A 128 -5.15 -38.49 13.08
C SER A 128 -3.72 -38.94 12.78
N ASP A 129 -2.73 -38.08 13.02
CA ASP A 129 -1.31 -38.39 12.83
C ASP A 129 -0.87 -39.58 13.71
N TRP A 130 -1.35 -39.63 14.96
CA TRP A 130 -1.08 -40.75 15.86
C TRP A 130 -1.65 -42.07 15.34
N ILE A 131 -2.90 -42.07 14.85
CA ILE A 131 -3.52 -43.25 14.24
C ILE A 131 -2.75 -43.69 12.99
N PHE A 132 -2.44 -42.75 12.10
CA PHE A 132 -1.70 -43.06 10.88
C PHE A 132 -0.31 -43.61 11.19
N GLY A 133 0.37 -43.10 12.21
CA GLY A 133 1.64 -43.65 12.70
C GLY A 133 1.51 -45.13 13.08
N TYR A 134 0.50 -45.49 13.86
CA TYR A 134 0.27 -46.89 14.25
C TYR A 134 -0.06 -47.79 13.04
N VAL A 135 -0.86 -47.28 12.09
CA VAL A 135 -1.16 -48.01 10.85
C VAL A 135 0.11 -48.26 10.04
N VAL A 136 0.98 -47.26 9.91
CA VAL A 136 2.26 -47.39 9.20
C VAL A 136 3.18 -48.42 9.88
N GLU A 137 3.29 -48.40 11.21
CA GLU A 137 4.06 -49.41 11.95
C GLU A 137 3.51 -50.82 11.76
N LEU A 138 2.18 -50.99 11.80
CA LEU A 138 1.52 -52.28 11.56
C LEU A 138 1.85 -52.81 10.15
N PHE A 139 1.77 -51.96 9.13
CA PHE A 139 2.14 -52.32 7.76
C PHE A 139 3.62 -52.63 7.63
N GLY A 140 4.49 -51.87 8.30
CA GLY A 140 5.93 -52.14 8.36
C GLY A 140 6.23 -53.51 8.99
N TRP A 141 5.57 -53.84 10.09
CA TRP A 141 5.69 -55.15 10.75
C TRP A 141 5.20 -56.30 9.87
N LEU A 142 4.06 -56.13 9.19
CA LEU A 142 3.51 -57.12 8.25
C LEU A 142 4.45 -57.34 7.06
N SER A 143 5.00 -56.27 6.49
CA SER A 143 5.94 -56.31 5.37
C SER A 143 7.23 -57.05 5.72
N ASN A 144 7.76 -56.84 6.93
CA ASN A 144 9.02 -57.48 7.37
C ASN A 144 8.86 -58.97 7.74
N LYS A 145 7.62 -59.49 7.75
CA LYS A 145 7.29 -60.88 8.10
C LYS A 145 6.91 -61.75 6.89
N LEU A 146 6.69 -61.13 5.73
CA LEU A 146 6.43 -61.76 4.43
C LEU A 146 7.75 -61.93 3.66
#